data_AF-A0ABD1IL74-F1
#
_entry.id   AF-A0ABD1IL74-F1
#
_cell.length_a   1.000
_cell.length_b   1.000
_cell.length_c   1.000
_cell.angle_alpha   90.00
_cell.angle_beta   90.00
_cell.angle_gamma   90.00
#
_symmetry.space_group_name_H-M   'P 1'
#
loop_
_entity.id
_entity.type
_entity.pdbx_description
1 polymer ?
#
loop_
_entity_poly.entity_id
_entity_poly.type
_entity_poly.pdbx_seq_one_letter_code
_entity_poly.pdbx_strand_id
1 'polypeptide(L)'
;MVWAQKTVCSSPQEKGLTDLVWEVKRGISNIDGEFVRRLGGDGLYEYLEKLRNEMPQQANWLSISSWVNMGLNEVDFGWGKPVWLSGYFTQHSESETVVMGNVVTLLDSRDGGIEVLAIFDQKYVAGFEKNDLIRNYARVNPSVL
;
A
#
# COMPACT_ATOMS: atom_id res chain seq x y z
N MET A 1 -4.44 12.02 5.39
CA MET A 1 -3.35 11.97 6.40
C MET A 1 -2.72 10.60 6.31
N VAL A 2 -1.39 10.51 6.15
CA VAL A 2 -0.68 9.24 5.87
C VAL A 2 -0.03 8.74 7.16
N TRP A 3 -0.39 7.53 7.59
CA TRP A 3 0.18 6.86 8.75
C TRP A 3 1.00 5.66 8.28
N ALA A 4 2.30 5.83 8.15
CA ALA A 4 3.18 4.75 7.71
C ALA A 4 3.57 3.86 8.90
N GLN A 5 3.45 2.55 8.74
CA GLN A 5 4.03 1.55 9.64
C GLN A 5 4.80 0.54 8.80
N LYS A 6 5.86 -0.02 9.39
CA LYS A 6 6.61 -1.10 8.75
C LYS A 6 6.35 -2.42 9.45
N THR A 7 6.36 -3.48 8.66
CA THR A 7 6.46 -4.84 9.17
C THR A 7 7.60 -5.53 8.47
N VAL A 8 8.52 -6.13 9.23
CA VAL A 8 9.66 -6.86 8.68
C VAL A 8 9.37 -8.35 8.73
N CYS A 9 9.34 -8.99 7.57
CA CYS A 9 9.31 -10.45 7.47
C CYS A 9 10.74 -10.97 7.27
N SER A 10 11.40 -11.33 8.38
CA SER A 10 12.78 -11.83 8.38
C SER A 10 12.92 -13.35 8.38
N SER A 11 11.80 -14.09 8.41
CA SER A 11 11.81 -15.55 8.50
C SER A 11 12.21 -16.17 7.16
N PRO A 12 13.16 -17.12 7.12
CA PRO A 12 13.44 -17.92 5.92
C PRO A 12 12.34 -18.93 5.60
N GLN A 13 11.43 -19.21 6.56
CA GLN A 13 10.22 -20.00 6.32
C GLN A 13 9.10 -19.12 5.80
N GLU A 14 8.43 -19.60 4.74
CA GLU A 14 7.25 -18.98 4.15
C GLU A 14 6.14 -18.89 5.21
N LYS A 15 5.68 -17.66 5.49
CA LYS A 15 4.58 -17.41 6.43
C LYS A 15 3.25 -17.70 5.75
N GLY A 16 2.32 -18.31 6.48
CA GLY A 16 0.95 -18.47 6.00
C GLY A 16 0.22 -17.13 5.91
N LEU A 17 -0.89 -17.10 5.16
CA LEU A 17 -1.72 -15.88 5.03
C LEU A 17 -2.19 -15.35 6.40
N THR A 18 -2.60 -16.24 7.31
CA THR A 18 -3.03 -15.88 8.66
C THR A 18 -1.93 -15.19 9.46
N ASP A 19 -0.68 -15.67 9.34
CA ASP A 19 0.46 -15.07 10.01
C ASP A 19 0.73 -13.67 9.44
N LEU A 20 0.66 -13.50 8.12
CA LEU A 20 0.82 -12.19 7.46
C LEU A 20 -0.28 -11.21 7.89
N VAL A 21 -1.54 -11.67 8.00
CA VAL A 21 -2.64 -10.83 8.50
C VAL A 21 -2.40 -10.39 9.94
N TRP A 22 -1.89 -11.30 10.79
CA TRP A 22 -1.56 -10.95 12.17
C TRP A 22 -0.44 -9.90 12.24
N GLU A 23 0.59 -10.04 11.40
CA GLU A 23 1.71 -9.10 11.29
C GLU A 23 1.23 -7.69 10.93
N VAL A 24 0.35 -7.58 9.93
CA VAL A 24 -0.27 -6.31 9.53
C VAL A 24 -1.12 -5.72 10.66
N LYS A 25 -1.98 -6.54 11.28
CA LYS A 25 -2.82 -6.09 12.41
C LYS A 25 -2.00 -5.57 13.57
N ARG A 26 -0.90 -6.26 13.91
CA ARG A 26 0.04 -5.83 14.94
C ARG A 26 0.71 -4.50 14.57
N GLY A 27 1.12 -4.32 13.32
CA GLY A 27 1.67 -3.06 12.82
C GLY A 27 0.68 -1.90 12.97
N ILE A 28 -0.58 -2.12 12.57
CA ILE A 28 -1.66 -1.12 12.68
C ILE A 28 -1.96 -0.79 14.14
N SER A 29 -1.95 -1.78 15.05
CA SER A 29 -2.22 -1.53 16.48
C SER A 29 -1.20 -0.63 17.17
N ASN A 30 -0.01 -0.44 16.57
CA ASN A 30 1.01 0.48 17.07
C ASN A 30 0.75 1.95 16.66
N ILE A 31 -0.29 2.22 15.86
CA ILE A 31 -0.71 3.58 15.51
C ILE A 31 -1.67 4.06 16.60
N ASP A 32 -1.12 4.67 17.65
CA ASP A 32 -1.87 5.26 18.74
C ASP A 32 -1.81 6.81 18.73
N GLY A 33 -2.46 7.44 19.72
CA GLY A 33 -2.47 8.90 19.83
C GLY A 33 -1.08 9.51 20.04
N GLU A 34 -0.17 8.80 20.71
CA GLU A 34 1.20 9.27 20.91
C GLU A 34 2.00 9.21 19.61
N PHE A 35 1.86 8.13 18.84
CA PHE A 35 2.41 7.98 17.51
C PHE A 35 1.97 9.14 16.62
N VAL A 36 0.66 9.43 16.57
CA VAL A 36 0.10 10.54 15.79
C VAL A 36 0.67 11.88 16.24
N ARG A 37 0.74 12.14 17.55
CA ARG A 37 1.30 13.39 18.10
C ARG A 37 2.77 13.57 17.70
N ARG A 38 3.55 12.49 17.68
CA ARG A 38 4.96 12.51 17.29
C ARG A 38 5.16 12.85 15.81
N LEU A 39 4.17 12.59 14.96
CA LEU A 39 4.25 12.92 13.53
C LEU A 39 3.91 14.39 13.20
N GLY A 40 3.53 15.20 14.19
CA GLY A 40 3.28 16.63 13.98
C GLY A 40 4.57 17.42 13.69
N GLY A 41 4.45 18.53 12.96
CA GLY A 41 5.59 19.37 12.57
C GLY A 41 6.58 18.60 11.69
N ASP A 42 7.87 18.68 12.02
CA ASP A 42 8.94 17.97 11.31
C ASP A 42 9.03 16.47 11.66
N GLY A 43 8.26 16.00 12.65
CA GLY A 43 8.33 14.63 13.15
C GLY A 43 7.94 13.56 12.12
N LEU A 44 7.11 13.89 11.13
CA LEU A 44 6.85 13.00 9.99
C LEU A 44 8.11 12.79 9.14
N TYR A 45 8.86 13.86 8.86
CA TYR A 45 10.07 13.80 8.06
C TYR A 45 11.15 12.98 8.79
N GLU A 46 11.39 13.26 10.06
CA GLU A 46 12.33 12.50 10.90
C GLU A 46 11.96 11.01 10.97
N TYR A 47 10.67 10.70 11.10
CA TYR A 47 10.19 9.33 11.12
C TYR A 47 10.43 8.61 9.79
N LEU A 48 10.17 9.27 8.66
CA LEU A 48 10.43 8.71 7.33
C LEU A 48 11.92 8.50 7.08
N GLU A 49 12.78 9.44 7.49
CA GLU A 49 14.24 9.26 7.42
C GLU A 49 14.72 8.09 8.27
N LYS A 50 14.22 7.99 9.51
CA LYS A 50 14.54 6.86 10.40
C LYS A 50 14.08 5.54 9.79
N LEU A 51 12.85 5.49 9.26
CA LEU A 51 12.34 4.32 8.57
C LEU A 51 13.28 3.92 7.42
N ARG A 52 13.66 4.86 6.55
CA ARG A 52 14.61 4.61 5.47
C ARG A 52 15.94 4.03 5.96
N ASN A 53 16.52 4.64 7.00
CA ASN A 53 17.84 4.25 7.51
C ASN A 53 17.83 2.87 8.19
N GLU A 54 16.71 2.46 8.78
CA GLU A 54 16.55 1.15 9.41
C GLU A 54 16.19 0.03 8.41
N MET A 55 15.90 0.37 7.15
CA MET A 55 15.52 -0.61 6.14
C MET A 55 16.77 -1.25 5.52
N PRO A 56 16.84 -2.59 5.43
CA PRO A 56 17.95 -3.25 4.76
C PRO A 56 18.01 -2.84 3.28
N GLN A 57 19.19 -2.46 2.79
CA GLN A 57 19.37 -2.02 1.40
C GLN A 57 19.00 -3.10 0.36
N GLN A 58 19.04 -4.38 0.75
CA GLN A 58 18.74 -5.52 -0.12
C GLN A 58 17.35 -6.12 0.13
N ALA A 59 16.52 -5.49 0.97
CA ALA A 59 15.17 -5.97 1.22
C ALA A 59 14.27 -5.72 0.00
N ASN A 60 13.37 -6.67 -0.29
CA ASN A 60 12.27 -6.42 -1.22
C ASN A 60 11.22 -5.57 -0.50
N TRP A 61 10.95 -4.38 -1.02
CA TRP A 61 9.96 -3.48 -0.44
C TRP A 61 8.60 -3.66 -1.10
N LEU A 62 7.55 -3.61 -0.28
CA LEU A 62 6.16 -3.49 -0.72
C LEU A 62 5.46 -2.47 0.17
N SER A 63 5.03 -1.37 -0.41
CA SER A 63 4.20 -0.37 0.26
C SER A 63 2.73 -0.67 -0.01
N ILE A 64 1.89 -0.58 1.03
CA ILE A 64 0.45 -0.79 0.92
C ILE A 64 -0.27 0.46 1.43
N SER A 65 -1.13 1.04 0.60
CA SER A 65 -2.03 2.13 0.96
C SER A 65 -3.47 1.66 0.84
N SER A 66 -4.35 2.13 1.72
CA SER A 66 -5.78 1.83 1.65
C SER A 66 -6.56 3.13 1.55
N TRP A 67 -7.32 3.29 0.47
CA TRP A 67 -8.26 4.40 0.25
C TRP A 67 -9.71 3.95 0.37
N VAL A 68 -9.92 2.70 0.78
CA VAL A 68 -11.21 2.11 1.12
C VAL A 68 -11.91 2.97 2.18
N ASN A 69 -13.21 3.19 2.00
CA ASN A 69 -14.09 4.01 2.86
C ASN A 69 -13.68 5.49 2.98
N MET A 70 -12.91 6.04 2.05
CA MET A 70 -12.61 7.48 2.02
C MET A 70 -13.71 8.32 1.34
N GLY A 71 -14.71 7.67 0.73
CA GLY A 71 -15.81 8.35 0.03
C GLY A 71 -15.43 8.91 -1.35
N LEU A 72 -14.24 8.57 -1.86
CA LEU A 72 -13.73 9.08 -3.14
C LEU A 72 -14.62 8.68 -4.33
N ASN A 73 -15.21 7.48 -4.30
CA ASN A 73 -16.15 7.00 -5.32
C ASN A 73 -17.51 7.73 -5.31
N GLU A 74 -17.82 8.43 -4.21
CA GLU A 74 -19.10 9.12 -4.02
C GLU A 74 -19.04 10.59 -4.40
N VAL A 75 -17.86 11.10 -4.73
CA VAL A 75 -17.65 12.50 -5.10
C VAL A 75 -18.34 12.80 -6.43
N ASP A 76 -19.20 13.81 -6.44
CA ASP A 76 -19.89 14.29 -7.63
C ASP A 76 -19.75 15.81 -7.74
N PHE A 77 -19.09 16.28 -8.81
CA PHE A 77 -18.90 17.70 -9.12
C PHE A 77 -20.04 18.28 -9.99
N GLY A 78 -21.13 17.53 -10.16
CA GLY A 78 -22.30 17.86 -10.98
C GLY A 78 -22.34 17.14 -12.33
N TRP A 79 -21.34 16.30 -12.62
CA TRP A 79 -21.17 15.61 -13.91
C TRP A 79 -21.28 14.09 -13.76
N GLY A 80 -21.69 13.63 -12.57
CA GLY A 80 -21.73 12.23 -12.19
C GLY A 80 -20.52 11.80 -11.36
N LYS A 81 -20.67 10.64 -10.73
CA LYS A 81 -19.64 10.00 -9.90
C LYS A 81 -18.53 9.39 -10.76
N PRO A 82 -17.30 9.24 -10.23
CA PRO A 82 -16.21 8.59 -10.94
C PRO A 82 -16.54 7.13 -11.26
N VAL A 83 -16.19 6.71 -12.48
CA VAL A 83 -16.28 5.30 -12.89
C VAL A 83 -15.11 4.50 -12.33
N TRP A 84 -13.93 5.14 -12.21
CA TRP A 84 -12.70 4.53 -11.73
C TRP A 84 -11.82 5.59 -11.05
N LEU A 85 -11.06 5.17 -10.04
CA LEU A 85 -10.07 5.98 -9.35
C LEU A 85 -8.67 5.42 -9.59
N SER A 86 -7.72 6.31 -9.81
CA SER A 86 -6.31 5.94 -9.93
C SER A 86 -5.44 6.93 -9.18
N GLY A 87 -4.25 6.47 -8.78
CA GLY A 87 -3.24 7.28 -8.12
C GLY A 87 -2.05 7.50 -9.04
N TYR A 88 -1.41 8.66 -8.90
CA TYR A 88 -0.08 8.89 -9.46
C TYR A 88 0.96 8.59 -8.38
N PHE A 89 1.96 7.77 -8.73
CA PHE A 89 3.08 7.44 -7.84
C PHE A 89 4.37 7.84 -8.56
N THR A 90 5.12 8.76 -7.96
CA THR A 90 6.44 9.14 -8.46
C THR A 90 7.40 7.98 -8.23
N GLN A 91 7.80 7.29 -9.30
CA GLN A 91 8.87 6.29 -9.25
C GLN A 91 10.25 6.95 -9.04
N HIS A 92 10.33 8.26 -9.30
CA HIS A 92 11.51 9.09 -9.10
C HIS A 92 11.11 10.34 -8.32
N SER A 93 11.56 10.40 -7.07
CA SER A 93 11.51 11.59 -6.26
C SER A 93 12.94 12.16 -6.21
N GLU A 94 13.11 13.46 -6.44
CA GLU A 94 14.38 14.15 -6.11
C GLU A 94 14.67 14.11 -4.61
N SER A 95 13.63 13.86 -3.80
CA SER A 95 13.75 13.60 -2.38
C SER A 95 14.13 12.13 -2.16
N GLU A 96 15.41 11.88 -1.86
CA GLU A 96 15.96 10.56 -1.49
C GLU A 96 15.28 9.90 -0.28
N THR A 97 14.38 10.62 0.40
CA THR A 97 13.62 10.13 1.56
C THR A 97 12.41 9.28 1.19
N VAL A 98 11.90 9.36 -0.04
CA VAL A 98 10.72 8.59 -0.47
C VAL A 98 11.00 7.90 -1.80
N VAL A 99 11.75 6.80 -1.74
CA VAL A 99 11.79 5.84 -2.85
C VAL A 99 10.57 4.95 -2.72
N MET A 100 9.50 5.28 -3.44
CA MET A 100 8.34 4.38 -3.58
C MET A 100 8.73 3.27 -4.56
N GLY A 101 9.14 2.12 -4.02
CA GLY A 101 9.36 0.88 -4.78
C GLY A 101 8.05 0.25 -5.24
N ASN A 102 7.88 -1.06 -5.04
CA ASN A 102 6.60 -1.71 -5.31
C ASN A 102 5.49 -1.13 -4.41
N VAL A 103 4.37 -0.72 -5.00
CA VAL A 103 3.24 -0.09 -4.32
C VAL A 103 1.94 -0.81 -4.67
N VAL A 104 1.12 -1.03 -3.65
CA VAL A 104 -0.25 -1.53 -3.77
C VAL A 104 -1.19 -0.52 -3.12
N THR A 105 -2.25 -0.14 -3.84
CA THR A 105 -3.32 0.73 -3.32
C THR A 105 -4.65 -0.01 -3.38
N LEU A 106 -5.31 -0.10 -2.22
CA LEU A 106 -6.65 -0.69 -2.08
C LEU A 106 -7.71 0.39 -2.27
N LEU A 107 -8.67 0.14 -3.14
CA LEU A 107 -9.74 1.05 -3.53
C LEU A 107 -11.10 0.37 -3.30
N ASP A 108 -12.12 1.18 -3.01
CA ASP A 108 -13.50 0.70 -3.02
C ASP A 108 -13.89 0.29 -4.44
N SER A 109 -14.48 -0.90 -4.61
CA SER A 109 -15.09 -1.31 -5.87
C SER A 109 -16.55 -0.88 -5.95
N ARG A 110 -17.04 -0.61 -7.16
CA ARG A 110 -18.45 -0.27 -7.40
C ARG A 110 -19.42 -1.43 -7.11
N ASP A 111 -18.94 -2.67 -7.17
CA ASP A 111 -19.71 -3.89 -6.87
C ASP A 111 -19.72 -4.26 -5.38
N GLY A 112 -19.15 -3.41 -4.51
CA GLY A 112 -19.02 -3.67 -3.08
C GLY A 112 -17.81 -4.52 -2.69
N GLY A 113 -16.95 -4.87 -3.65
CA GLY A 113 -15.64 -5.49 -3.42
C GLY A 113 -14.50 -4.49 -3.18
N ILE A 114 -13.28 -4.97 -3.37
CA ILE A 114 -12.05 -4.16 -3.30
C ILE A 114 -11.35 -4.23 -4.65
N GLU A 115 -11.03 -3.08 -5.23
CA GLU A 115 -10.11 -2.98 -6.36
C GLU A 115 -8.68 -2.75 -5.86
N VAL A 116 -7.71 -3.29 -6.58
CA VAL A 116 -6.30 -3.20 -6.22
C VAL A 116 -5.51 -2.61 -7.38
N LEU A 117 -5.01 -1.39 -7.20
CA LEU A 117 -4.03 -0.78 -8.10
C LEU A 117 -2.63 -1.18 -7.63
N ALA A 118 -1.94 -2.02 -8.42
CA ALA A 118 -0.63 -2.53 -8.08
C ALA A 118 0.43 -2.07 -9.09
N ILE A 119 1.51 -1.49 -8.59
CA ILE A 119 2.65 -0.99 -9.35
C ILE A 119 3.89 -1.73 -8.85
N PHE A 120 4.55 -2.45 -9.74
CA PHE A 120 5.70 -3.29 -9.40
C PHE A 120 6.88 -3.00 -10.33
N ASP A 121 8.09 -3.24 -9.85
CA ASP A 121 9.23 -3.40 -10.74
C ASP A 121 8.95 -4.51 -11.75
N GLN A 122 9.40 -4.30 -12.99
CA GLN A 122 9.17 -5.22 -14.10
C GLN A 122 9.54 -6.68 -13.77
N LYS A 123 10.58 -6.89 -12.96
CA LYS A 123 11.06 -8.22 -12.55
C LYS A 123 10.04 -9.01 -11.71
N TYR A 124 9.10 -8.35 -11.04
CA TYR A 124 8.08 -9.02 -10.22
C TYR A 124 6.74 -9.23 -10.94
N VAL A 125 6.44 -8.42 -11.96
CA VAL A 125 5.13 -8.42 -12.67
C VAL A 125 4.74 -9.82 -13.14
N ALA A 126 5.63 -10.50 -13.88
CA ALA A 126 5.33 -11.82 -14.42
C ALA A 126 5.09 -12.89 -13.32
N GLY A 127 5.76 -12.76 -12.18
CA GLY A 127 5.55 -13.65 -11.03
C GLY A 127 4.23 -13.37 -10.32
N PHE A 128 3.89 -12.10 -10.13
CA PHE A 128 2.63 -11.66 -9.55
C PHE A 128 1.44 -12.12 -10.39
N GLU A 129 1.47 -11.87 -11.70
CA GLU A 129 0.39 -12.23 -12.62
C GLU A 129 0.18 -13.74 -12.76
N LYS A 130 1.22 -14.56 -12.54
CA LYS A 130 1.16 -16.03 -12.65
C LYS A 130 0.95 -16.72 -11.30
N ASN A 131 0.84 -15.98 -10.21
CA ASN A 131 0.67 -16.56 -8.88
C ASN A 131 -0.73 -17.16 -8.72
N ASP A 132 -0.81 -18.47 -8.45
CA ASP A 132 -2.07 -19.18 -8.35
C ASP A 132 -2.92 -18.73 -7.16
N LEU A 133 -2.31 -18.36 -6.03
CA LEU A 133 -3.06 -17.82 -4.89
C LEU A 133 -3.76 -16.52 -5.28
N ILE A 134 -3.05 -15.59 -5.94
CA ILE A 134 -3.65 -14.33 -6.38
C ILE A 134 -4.78 -14.58 -7.39
N ARG A 135 -4.56 -15.45 -8.38
CA ARG A 135 -5.57 -15.77 -9.40
C ARG A 135 -6.83 -16.42 -8.82
N ASN A 136 -6.71 -17.15 -7.71
CA ASN A 136 -7.86 -17.76 -7.05
C ASN A 136 -8.75 -16.74 -6.33
N TYR A 137 -8.22 -15.56 -5.98
CA TYR A 137 -8.96 -14.54 -5.22
C TYR A 137 -9.19 -13.23 -5.97
N ALA A 138 -8.50 -12.99 -7.08
CA ALA A 138 -8.55 -11.73 -7.82
C ALA A 138 -8.71 -11.95 -9.33
N ARG A 139 -9.47 -11.06 -9.96
CA ARG A 139 -9.50 -10.91 -11.42
C ARG A 139 -8.45 -9.88 -11.81
N VAL A 140 -7.44 -10.30 -12.57
CA VAL A 140 -6.37 -9.41 -13.02
C VAL A 140 -6.88 -8.58 -14.20
N ASN A 141 -6.70 -7.25 -14.14
CA ASN A 141 -7.08 -6.29 -15.17
C ASN A 141 -8.54 -6.44 -15.64
N PRO A 142 -9.53 -6.28 -14.74
CA PRO A 142 -10.94 -6.32 -15.12
C PRO A 142 -11.30 -5.14 -16.05
N SER A 143 -12.36 -5.30 -16.84
CA SER A 143 -12.91 -4.20 -17.63
C SER A 143 -13.55 -3.14 -16.72
N VAL A 144 -13.40 -1.88 -17.09
CA VAL A 144 -13.87 -0.71 -16.32
C VAL A 144 -15.37 -0.41 -16.56
N LEU A 145 -16.03 -1.22 -17.41
CA LEU A 145 -17.42 -1.02 -17.89
C LEU A 145 -18.34 -2.12 -17.39
#